data_AF-A0A328RU98-F1
#
_entry.id   AF-A0A328RU98-F1
#
_cell.length_a   1.000
_cell.length_b   1.000
_cell.length_c   1.000
_cell.angle_alpha   90.00
_cell.angle_beta   90.00
_cell.angle_gamma   90.00
#
_symmetry.space_group_name_H-M   'P 1'
#
loop_
_entity.id
_entity.type
_entity.pdbx_description
1 polymer ?
#
loop_
_entity_poly.entity_id
_entity_poly.type
_entity_poly.pdbx_seq_one_letter_code
_entity_poly.pdbx_strand_id
1 'polypeptide(L)'
;MQQLIKTTFNKKYNNKENNGNKMTEDKIVRKSIQVKDKTWNQFLEKIESIYGTTYKKTGEAIEVALENYINNVNNNQDNTEELKETINNLENNKKEYEKQIQQLQKTLNENKDQIQQYKNNNTAIQQEIQQFKEQEKETKNNITTYQETIDKQNNQLTANKTTIKELEETINNQKQEIEQLTKNNNQLQENKIQEKTTTENLTNKIKELETNIETYKKTEKTLQEENKKLNQENIQLKMENNNYIKDIENKNEKEELFQQAIDETNKRNQLLEDELVNLKEDKKTNKEVIEELKNERKKLRTDNNQISQTLEVTEEQYENQLIEYKKLVNKREHTQEVLNKQQFELNEALKKLERYSYAMGKLENMSLIDRILNRIPSEVKELSAPKDDNQ
;
A
#
# COMPACT_ATOMS: atom_id res chain seq x y z
N MET A 1 63.20 62.25 91.58
CA MET A 1 62.95 63.62 92.10
C MET A 1 63.06 63.63 93.63
N GLN A 2 64.28 63.66 94.16
CA GLN A 2 64.57 64.25 95.46
C GLN A 2 65.85 65.06 95.29
N GLN A 3 65.73 66.38 95.30
CA GLN A 3 66.85 67.28 95.57
C GLN A 3 66.39 68.22 96.67
N LEU A 4 67.02 68.09 97.84
CA LEU A 4 67.09 69.13 98.84
C LEU A 4 68.49 69.74 98.72
N ILE A 5 68.52 70.95 98.18
CA ILE A 5 69.66 71.85 98.12
C ILE A 5 69.51 72.80 99.33
N LYS A 6 70.56 72.95 100.15
CA LYS A 6 71.35 74.19 100.31
C LYS A 6 72.15 74.20 101.61
N THR A 7 73.45 74.35 101.39
CA THR A 7 74.48 74.92 102.25
C THR A 7 74.13 76.33 102.70
N THR A 8 74.52 76.69 103.94
CA THR A 8 75.06 78.04 104.20
C THR A 8 76.15 77.98 105.24
N PHE A 9 77.30 78.53 104.86
CA PHE A 9 78.51 78.74 105.64
C PHE A 9 78.59 80.25 105.88
N ASN A 10 78.82 80.74 107.10
CA ASN A 10 79.50 82.03 107.23
C ASN A 10 80.26 82.21 108.55
N LYS A 11 81.46 82.76 108.37
CA LYS A 11 82.52 83.07 109.33
C LYS A 11 82.09 84.11 110.38
N LYS A 12 82.66 84.01 111.59
CA LYS A 12 83.43 85.09 112.25
C LYS A 12 83.98 84.60 113.61
N TYR A 13 85.29 84.46 113.71
CA TYR A 13 86.03 84.68 114.95
C TYR A 13 87.27 85.48 114.57
N ASN A 14 87.36 86.71 115.07
CA ASN A 14 88.57 87.51 115.05
C ASN A 14 88.98 87.77 116.49
N ASN A 15 90.28 87.60 116.69
CA ASN A 15 91.02 87.63 117.93
C ASN A 15 90.93 88.95 118.68
N LYS A 16 91.00 88.82 120.01
CA LYS A 16 91.53 89.81 120.94
C LYS A 16 92.97 90.14 120.56
N GLU A 17 93.33 91.40 120.72
CA GLU A 17 94.49 91.89 121.51
C GLU A 17 94.91 93.27 120.99
N ASN A 18 94.87 94.29 121.84
CA ASN A 18 96.12 94.81 122.40
C ASN A 18 95.85 95.94 123.38
N ASN A 19 96.28 95.69 124.62
CA ASN A 19 96.56 96.72 125.60
C ASN A 19 97.70 97.60 125.08
N GLY A 20 97.44 98.89 124.95
CA GLY A 20 98.49 99.90 124.86
C GLY A 20 99.30 99.90 126.15
N ASN A 21 100.50 99.34 126.07
CA ASN A 21 101.54 99.53 127.07
C ASN A 21 102.18 100.90 126.82
N LYS A 22 101.85 101.89 127.68
CA LYS A 22 102.65 103.11 127.82
C LYS A 22 103.84 102.78 128.71
N MET A 23 105.02 102.77 128.10
CA MET A 23 106.29 103.31 128.63
C MET A 23 106.04 104.32 129.77
N THR A 24 106.79 104.40 130.87
CA THR A 24 108.15 103.96 131.20
C THR A 24 108.38 104.45 132.63
N GLU A 25 108.94 103.62 133.49
CA GLU A 25 110.12 104.01 134.25
C GLU A 25 111.07 102.81 134.17
N ASP A 26 112.10 102.94 133.35
CA ASP A 26 113.15 101.93 133.19
C ASP A 26 113.88 101.75 134.53
N LYS A 27 113.42 100.77 135.31
CA LYS A 27 114.26 100.17 136.33
C LYS A 27 115.35 99.38 135.61
N ILE A 28 116.53 99.99 135.47
CA ILE A 28 117.76 99.27 135.13
C ILE A 28 118.04 98.28 136.26
N VAL A 29 117.56 97.05 136.10
CA VAL A 29 117.90 95.94 136.98
C VAL A 29 119.28 95.44 136.56
N ARG A 30 120.34 95.92 137.21
CA ARG A 30 121.68 95.33 137.09
C ARG A 30 121.67 93.96 137.75
N LYS A 31 121.54 92.91 136.95
CA LYS A 31 121.72 91.52 137.40
C LYS A 31 123.21 91.18 137.34
N SER A 32 123.86 91.11 138.49
CA SER A 32 125.22 90.58 138.61
C SER A 32 125.16 89.05 138.54
N ILE A 33 125.83 88.48 137.54
CA ILE A 33 125.98 87.04 137.37
C ILE A 33 127.36 86.67 137.90
N GLN A 34 127.42 85.81 138.91
CA GLN A 34 128.68 85.21 139.33
C GLN A 34 129.05 84.12 138.32
N VAL A 35 130.03 84.41 137.47
CA VAL A 35 130.64 83.43 136.57
C VAL A 35 131.85 82.84 137.29
N LYS A 36 131.98 81.51 137.29
CA LYS A 36 133.14 80.82 137.90
C LYS A 36 134.43 81.32 137.24
N ASP A 37 135.43 81.67 138.04
CA ASP A 37 136.67 82.34 137.58
C ASP A 37 137.34 81.65 136.39
N LYS A 38 137.39 80.31 136.39
CA LYS A 38 137.95 79.55 135.26
C LYS A 38 137.20 79.80 133.95
N THR A 39 135.86 79.81 133.99
CA THR A 39 135.01 80.03 132.82
C THR A 39 135.09 81.48 132.35
N TRP A 40 135.19 82.42 133.29
CA TRP A 40 135.36 83.84 132.98
C TRP A 40 136.72 84.12 132.33
N ASN A 41 137.80 83.54 132.87
CA ASN A 41 139.13 83.69 132.29
C ASN A 41 139.23 83.03 130.90
N GLN A 42 138.65 81.84 130.72
CA GLN A 42 138.58 81.20 129.40
C GLN A 42 137.75 82.01 128.38
N PHE A 43 136.66 82.63 128.84
CA PHE A 43 135.88 83.53 128.02
C PHE A 43 136.71 84.75 127.63
N LEU A 44 137.35 85.41 128.59
CA LEU A 44 138.23 86.54 128.34
C LEU A 44 139.34 86.17 127.36
N GLU A 45 140.13 85.11 127.61
CA GLU A 45 141.19 84.64 126.70
C GLU A 45 140.68 84.40 125.27
N LYS A 46 139.48 83.84 125.13
CA LYS A 46 138.89 83.60 123.81
C LYS A 46 138.43 84.89 123.13
N ILE A 47 137.91 85.85 123.90
CA ILE A 47 137.60 87.20 123.42
C ILE A 47 138.90 87.90 123.00
N GLU A 48 139.95 87.85 123.83
CA GLU A 48 141.25 88.43 123.49
C GLU A 48 141.86 87.79 122.24
N SER A 49 141.75 86.47 122.09
CA SER A 49 142.28 85.75 120.94
C SER A 49 141.57 86.11 119.64
N ILE A 50 140.25 86.32 119.67
CA ILE A 50 139.45 86.57 118.46
C ILE A 50 139.45 88.07 118.11
N TYR A 51 139.44 88.95 119.11
CA TYR A 51 139.24 90.39 118.92
C TYR A 51 140.47 91.26 119.27
N GLY A 52 141.49 90.72 119.97
CA GLY A 52 142.73 91.41 120.38
C GLY A 52 142.54 92.41 121.54
N THR A 53 143.55 92.61 122.42
CA THR A 53 143.42 93.53 123.58
C THR A 53 144.56 94.52 123.80
N THR A 54 144.18 95.68 124.36
CA THR A 54 144.99 96.52 125.26
C THR A 54 144.09 96.91 126.44
N TYR A 55 144.65 96.96 127.66
CA TYR A 55 144.04 96.93 129.02
C TYR A 55 142.85 97.89 129.32
N LYS A 56 142.39 98.70 128.36
CA LYS A 56 141.18 99.55 128.44
C LYS A 56 140.05 99.13 127.49
N LYS A 57 140.29 98.24 126.52
CA LYS A 57 139.36 97.85 125.45
C LYS A 57 138.72 96.49 125.63
N THR A 58 138.99 95.79 126.74
CA THR A 58 138.34 94.51 127.05
C THR A 58 136.82 94.63 127.13
N GLY A 59 136.29 95.76 127.61
CA GLY A 59 134.85 96.05 127.56
C GLY A 59 134.32 96.14 126.13
N GLU A 60 135.02 96.86 125.25
CA GLU A 60 134.64 97.05 123.84
C GLU A 60 134.69 95.73 123.05
N ALA A 61 135.73 94.91 123.28
CA ALA A 61 135.83 93.58 122.66
C ALA A 61 134.73 92.61 123.14
N ILE A 62 134.34 92.69 124.42
CA ILE A 62 133.19 91.94 124.95
C ILE A 62 131.88 92.46 124.36
N GLU A 63 131.71 93.78 124.22
CA GLU A 63 130.54 94.39 123.59
C GLU A 63 130.39 93.93 122.13
N VAL A 64 131.47 93.99 121.32
CA VAL A 64 131.45 93.51 119.93
C VAL A 64 131.16 92.02 119.84
N ALA A 65 131.70 91.21 120.76
CA ALA A 65 131.42 89.78 120.79
C ALA A 65 129.96 89.48 121.19
N LEU A 66 129.41 90.25 122.12
CA LEU A 66 128.01 90.17 122.51
C LEU A 66 127.11 90.64 121.37
N GLU A 67 127.43 91.74 120.68
CA GLU A 67 126.72 92.22 119.49
C GLU A 67 126.74 91.16 118.38
N ASN A 68 127.88 90.55 118.09
CA ASN A 68 127.98 89.47 117.09
C ASN A 68 127.21 88.21 117.51
N TYR A 69 127.21 87.86 118.80
CA TYR A 69 126.42 86.74 119.30
C TYR A 69 124.93 87.04 119.21
N ILE A 70 124.51 88.24 119.62
CA ILE A 70 123.12 88.72 119.52
C ILE A 70 122.69 88.75 118.04
N ASN A 71 123.51 89.28 117.14
CA ASN A 71 123.23 89.31 115.70
C ASN A 71 123.14 87.89 115.11
N ASN A 72 124.00 86.96 115.53
CA ASN A 72 123.89 85.55 115.11
C ASN A 72 122.64 84.86 115.69
N VAL A 73 122.28 85.15 116.93
CA VAL A 73 121.05 84.62 117.55
C VAL A 73 119.82 85.19 116.84
N ASN A 74 119.81 86.48 116.52
CA ASN A 74 118.76 87.15 115.77
C ASN A 74 118.67 86.60 114.33
N ASN A 75 119.78 86.50 113.60
CA ASN A 75 119.81 85.91 112.25
C ASN A 75 119.36 84.43 112.27
N ASN A 76 119.72 83.67 113.29
CA ASN A 76 119.23 82.29 113.44
C ASN A 76 117.73 82.25 113.75
N GLN A 77 117.22 83.23 114.49
CA GLN A 77 115.79 83.37 114.76
C GLN A 77 115.03 83.75 113.47
N ASP A 78 115.52 84.73 112.71
CA ASP A 78 114.97 85.14 111.42
C ASP A 78 114.95 83.95 110.42
N ASN A 79 116.07 83.24 110.30
CA ASN A 79 116.15 82.01 109.49
C ASN A 79 115.16 80.93 109.98
N THR A 80 114.94 80.82 111.29
CA THR A 80 113.97 79.88 111.87
C THR A 80 112.53 80.30 111.54
N GLU A 81 112.25 81.60 111.51
CA GLU A 81 110.95 82.15 111.14
C GLU A 81 110.68 81.95 109.64
N GLU A 82 111.65 82.20 108.76
CA GLU A 82 111.57 81.92 107.32
C GLU A 82 111.36 80.41 107.03
N LEU A 83 112.06 79.54 107.76
CA LEU A 83 111.87 78.09 107.64
C LEU A 83 110.47 77.67 108.12
N LYS A 84 109.94 78.26 109.19
CA LYS A 84 108.55 78.02 109.64
C LYS A 84 107.54 78.45 108.59
N GLU A 85 107.74 79.61 107.96
CA GLU A 85 106.88 80.08 106.88
C GLU A 85 106.94 79.14 105.67
N THR A 86 108.14 78.71 105.29
CA THR A 86 108.34 77.73 104.21
C THR A 86 107.66 76.40 104.52
N ILE A 87 107.78 75.89 105.74
CA ILE A 87 107.09 74.67 106.20
C ILE A 87 105.57 74.85 106.11
N ASN A 88 105.03 75.96 106.61
CA ASN A 88 103.59 76.24 106.53
C ASN A 88 103.10 76.30 105.08
N ASN A 89 103.86 76.93 104.18
CA ASN A 89 103.53 77.01 102.76
C ASN A 89 103.56 75.62 102.09
N LEU A 90 104.57 74.79 102.40
CA LEU A 90 104.65 73.41 101.92
C LEU A 90 103.51 72.54 102.44
N GLU A 91 103.13 72.70 103.71
CA GLU A 91 101.98 72.00 104.29
C GLU A 91 100.66 72.40 103.63
N ASN A 92 100.48 73.70 103.34
CA ASN A 92 99.31 74.19 102.62
C ASN A 92 99.26 73.66 101.19
N ASN A 93 100.38 73.67 100.48
CA ASN A 93 100.49 73.09 99.14
C ASN A 93 100.21 71.58 99.16
N LYS A 94 100.74 70.84 100.15
CA LYS A 94 100.44 69.42 100.33
C LYS A 94 98.94 69.17 100.49
N LYS A 95 98.26 69.93 101.36
CA LYS A 95 96.80 69.82 101.54
C LYS A 95 96.04 70.11 100.26
N GLU A 96 96.49 71.07 99.45
CA GLU A 96 95.86 71.39 98.18
C GLU A 96 96.05 70.29 97.14
N TYR A 97 97.25 69.72 97.03
CA TYR A 97 97.50 68.57 96.18
C TYR A 97 96.70 67.33 96.62
N GLU A 98 96.54 67.09 97.93
CA GLU A 98 95.69 66.01 98.43
C GLU A 98 94.23 66.19 97.99
N LYS A 99 93.68 67.41 98.02
CA LYS A 99 92.33 67.69 97.49
C LYS A 99 92.24 67.48 95.99
N GLN A 100 93.23 67.92 95.22
CA GLN A 100 93.26 67.71 93.77
C GLN A 100 93.32 66.23 93.42
N ILE A 101 94.13 65.44 94.14
CA ILE A 101 94.19 63.98 93.99
C ILE A 101 92.83 63.35 94.27
N GLN A 102 92.15 63.75 95.36
CA GLN A 102 90.81 63.24 95.68
C GLN A 102 89.78 63.58 94.59
N GLN A 103 89.82 64.80 94.04
CA GLN A 103 88.95 65.20 92.94
C GLN A 103 89.22 64.38 91.67
N LEU A 104 90.49 64.22 91.30
CA LEU A 104 90.89 63.40 90.15
C LEU A 104 90.48 61.94 90.32
N GLN A 105 90.62 61.37 91.52
CA GLN A 105 90.16 60.01 91.83
C GLN A 105 88.64 59.87 91.67
N LYS A 106 87.88 60.87 92.11
CA LYS A 106 86.43 60.89 91.93
C LYS A 106 86.06 60.90 90.45
N THR A 107 86.63 61.81 89.66
CA THR A 107 86.40 61.89 88.21
C THR A 107 86.84 60.61 87.49
N LEU A 108 87.95 60.00 87.90
CA LEU A 108 88.41 58.73 87.34
C LEU A 108 87.38 57.62 87.54
N ASN A 109 86.77 57.53 88.73
CA ASN A 109 85.75 56.54 89.02
C ASN A 109 84.45 56.81 88.23
N GLU A 110 84.00 58.06 88.16
CA GLU A 110 82.83 58.45 87.34
C GLU A 110 83.04 58.10 85.86
N ASN A 111 84.23 58.35 85.32
CA ASN A 111 84.57 57.98 83.94
C ASN A 111 84.60 56.46 83.74
N LYS A 112 85.10 55.69 84.71
CA LYS A 112 85.07 54.21 84.64
C LYS A 112 83.63 53.70 84.58
N ASP A 113 82.74 54.27 85.39
CA ASP A 113 81.34 53.89 85.43
C ASP A 113 80.65 54.21 84.09
N GLN A 114 80.91 55.39 83.52
CA GLN A 114 80.41 55.77 82.19
C GLN A 114 80.91 54.83 81.09
N ILE A 115 82.20 54.49 81.09
CA ILE A 115 82.77 53.53 80.13
C ILE A 115 82.07 52.17 80.25
N GLN A 116 81.79 51.71 81.48
CA GLN A 116 81.08 50.45 81.67
C GLN A 116 79.63 50.52 81.17
N GLN A 117 78.93 51.63 81.39
CA GLN A 117 77.60 51.86 80.82
C GLN A 117 77.62 51.83 79.29
N TYR A 118 78.58 52.52 78.66
CA TYR A 118 78.71 52.50 77.20
C TYR A 118 79.02 51.10 76.66
N LYS A 119 79.85 50.32 77.34
CA LYS A 119 80.10 48.92 76.98
C LYS A 119 78.81 48.09 77.02
N ASN A 120 78.04 48.22 78.09
CA ASN A 120 76.78 47.49 78.24
C ASN A 120 75.78 47.88 77.14
N ASN A 121 75.63 49.17 76.87
CA ASN A 121 74.76 49.68 75.81
C ASN A 121 75.20 49.18 74.42
N ASN A 122 76.50 49.18 74.15
CA ASN A 122 77.02 48.69 72.87
C ASN A 122 76.74 47.19 72.68
N THR A 123 76.86 46.38 73.75
CA THR A 123 76.48 44.96 73.72
C THR A 123 74.98 44.78 73.43
N ALA A 124 74.11 45.58 74.07
CA ALA A 124 72.67 45.51 73.84
C ALA A 124 72.31 45.88 72.39
N ILE A 125 72.90 46.95 71.86
CA ILE A 125 72.71 47.36 70.45
C ILE A 125 73.18 46.27 69.49
N GLN A 126 74.32 45.61 69.77
CA GLN A 126 74.79 44.49 68.94
C GLN A 126 73.82 43.31 68.94
N GLN A 127 73.17 43.02 70.07
CA GLN A 127 72.15 41.97 70.16
C GLN A 127 70.89 42.34 69.36
N GLU A 128 70.41 43.58 69.45
CA GLU A 128 69.28 44.07 68.64
C GLU A 128 69.57 44.01 67.14
N ILE A 129 70.77 44.43 66.72
CA ILE A 129 71.21 44.32 65.32
C ILE A 129 71.17 42.87 64.83
N GLN A 130 71.59 41.92 65.67
CA GLN A 130 71.56 40.50 65.31
C GLN A 130 70.13 39.98 65.17
N GLN A 131 69.22 40.36 66.08
CA GLN A 131 67.80 40.01 66.00
C GLN A 131 67.16 40.56 64.71
N PHE A 132 67.44 41.82 64.36
CA PHE A 132 66.91 42.40 63.11
C PHE A 132 67.43 41.69 61.86
N LYS A 133 68.70 41.27 61.84
CA LYS A 133 69.25 40.48 60.72
C LYS A 133 68.56 39.13 60.56
N GLU A 134 68.23 38.48 61.66
CA GLU A 134 67.49 37.20 61.63
C GLU A 134 66.06 37.39 61.13
N GLN A 135 65.37 38.44 61.60
CA GLN A 135 64.04 38.81 61.10
C GLN A 135 64.04 39.18 59.62
N GLU A 136 65.07 39.91 59.15
CA GLU A 136 65.22 40.25 57.73
C GLU A 136 65.39 38.99 56.88
N LYS A 137 66.20 38.03 57.34
CA LYS A 137 66.42 36.75 56.66
C LYS A 137 65.13 35.93 56.59
N GLU A 138 64.39 35.83 57.68
CA GLU A 138 63.10 35.14 57.71
C GLU A 138 62.09 35.78 56.75
N THR A 139 61.99 37.11 56.77
CA THR A 139 61.11 37.87 55.88
C THR A 139 61.46 37.62 54.41
N LYS A 140 62.75 37.61 54.06
CA LYS A 140 63.20 37.26 52.70
C LYS A 140 62.78 35.86 52.28
N ASN A 141 62.94 34.87 53.16
CA ASN A 141 62.53 33.50 52.87
C ASN A 141 61.01 33.38 52.65
N ASN A 142 60.21 34.08 53.48
CA ASN A 142 58.76 34.11 53.35
C ASN A 142 58.33 34.75 52.02
N ILE A 143 58.96 35.86 51.63
CA ILE A 143 58.72 36.51 50.33
C ILE A 143 58.98 35.52 49.18
N THR A 144 60.12 34.82 49.18
CA THR A 144 60.42 33.81 48.15
C THR A 144 59.35 32.71 48.09
N THR A 145 58.92 32.22 49.26
CA THR A 145 57.89 31.17 49.36
C THR A 145 56.53 31.63 48.81
N TYR A 146 56.15 32.88 49.11
CA TYR A 146 54.92 33.47 48.58
C TYR A 146 55.01 33.68 47.07
N GLN A 147 56.17 34.10 46.56
CA GLN A 147 56.39 34.25 45.12
C GLN A 147 56.19 32.92 44.38
N GLU A 148 56.80 31.83 44.88
CA GLU A 148 56.63 30.50 44.31
C GLU A 148 55.18 30.01 44.35
N THR A 149 54.44 30.36 45.41
CA THR A 149 53.02 30.01 45.56
C THR A 149 52.17 30.75 44.53
N ILE A 150 52.42 32.06 44.36
CA ILE A 150 51.75 32.90 43.35
C ILE A 150 52.00 32.34 41.95
N ASP A 151 53.23 31.95 41.62
CA ASP A 151 53.57 31.39 40.32
C ASP A 151 52.83 30.06 40.06
N LYS A 152 52.76 29.17 41.05
CA LYS A 152 51.97 27.93 40.97
C LYS A 152 50.49 28.21 40.72
N GLN A 153 49.92 29.17 41.44
CA GLN A 153 48.51 29.55 41.29
C GLN A 153 48.24 30.16 39.90
N ASN A 154 49.14 31.00 39.39
CA ASN A 154 49.02 31.60 38.06
C ASN A 154 49.09 30.54 36.95
N ASN A 155 49.98 29.55 37.08
CA ASN A 155 50.07 28.43 36.15
C ASN A 155 48.77 27.60 36.17
N GLN A 156 48.23 27.30 37.35
CA GLN A 156 46.96 26.59 37.49
C GLN A 156 45.79 27.39 36.90
N LEU A 157 45.73 28.70 37.15
CA LEU A 157 44.72 29.58 36.56
C LEU A 157 44.77 29.55 35.03
N THR A 158 45.98 29.56 34.46
CA THR A 158 46.19 29.50 33.01
C THR A 158 45.72 28.16 32.44
N ALA A 159 46.07 27.05 33.08
CA ALA A 159 45.59 25.72 32.69
C ALA A 159 44.05 25.64 32.74
N ASN A 160 43.44 26.10 33.82
CA ASN A 160 41.98 26.13 33.96
C ASN A 160 41.31 26.98 32.87
N LYS A 161 41.88 28.13 32.50
CA LYS A 161 41.37 28.95 31.40
C LYS A 161 41.41 28.22 30.06
N THR A 162 42.46 27.45 29.79
CA THR A 162 42.55 26.62 28.57
C THR A 162 41.47 25.54 28.58
N THR A 163 41.32 24.81 29.69
CA THR A 163 40.27 23.79 29.82
C THR A 163 38.86 24.37 29.65
N ILE A 164 38.58 25.55 30.19
CA ILE A 164 37.30 26.22 29.99
C ILE A 164 37.03 26.49 28.51
N LYS A 165 38.01 26.99 27.75
CA LYS A 165 37.84 27.22 26.31
C LYS A 165 37.55 25.93 25.54
N GLU A 166 38.27 24.85 25.84
CA GLU A 166 38.04 23.54 25.21
C GLU A 166 36.63 22.99 25.50
N LEU A 167 36.14 23.19 26.74
CA LEU A 167 34.78 22.83 27.12
C LEU A 167 33.73 23.70 26.41
N GLU A 168 33.96 25.00 26.28
CA GLU A 168 33.08 25.91 25.54
C GLU A 168 32.96 25.50 24.06
N GLU A 169 34.08 25.17 23.41
CA GLU A 169 34.08 24.64 22.03
C GLU A 169 33.31 23.32 21.93
N THR A 170 33.53 22.41 22.88
CA THR A 170 32.82 21.12 22.94
C THR A 170 31.31 21.32 23.07
N ILE A 171 30.87 22.20 23.98
CA ILE A 171 29.46 22.55 24.18
C ILE A 171 28.87 23.13 22.89
N ASN A 172 29.59 24.01 22.20
CA ASN A 172 29.11 24.61 20.96
C ASN A 172 28.94 23.56 19.85
N ASN A 173 29.89 22.63 19.71
CA ASN A 173 29.79 21.52 18.75
C ASN A 173 28.59 20.61 19.06
N GLN A 174 28.39 20.24 20.32
CA GLN A 174 27.24 19.42 20.74
C GLN A 174 25.91 20.13 20.47
N LYS A 175 25.85 21.45 20.69
CA LYS A 175 24.66 22.25 20.38
C LYS A 175 24.31 22.20 18.89
N GLN A 176 25.32 22.34 18.01
CA GLN A 176 25.12 22.23 16.56
C GLN A 176 24.63 20.83 16.14
N GLU A 177 25.17 19.78 16.76
CA GLU A 177 24.73 18.39 16.52
C GLU A 177 23.27 18.19 16.93
N ILE A 178 22.88 18.68 18.11
CA ILE A 178 21.48 18.62 18.59
C ILE A 178 20.54 19.37 17.62
N GLU A 179 20.93 20.55 17.14
CA GLU A 179 20.14 21.29 16.15
C GLU A 179 19.94 20.50 14.85
N GLN A 180 20.98 19.82 14.35
CA GLN A 180 20.89 19.01 13.15
C GLN A 180 20.01 17.77 13.37
N LEU A 181 20.17 17.07 14.49
CA LEU A 181 19.32 15.93 14.85
C LEU A 181 17.85 16.33 14.99
N THR A 182 17.60 17.51 15.56
CA THR A 182 16.24 18.06 15.70
C THR A 182 15.59 18.30 14.33
N LYS A 183 16.32 18.90 13.38
CA LYS A 183 15.85 19.09 12.00
C LYS A 183 15.53 17.76 11.32
N ASN A 184 16.44 16.79 11.42
CA ASN A 184 16.26 15.47 10.82
C ASN A 184 15.02 14.74 11.40
N ASN A 185 14.82 14.84 12.72
CA ASN A 185 13.67 14.21 13.37
C ASN A 185 12.35 14.85 12.93
N ASN A 186 12.30 16.18 12.79
CA ASN A 186 11.11 16.86 12.26
C ASN A 186 10.77 16.41 10.84
N GLN A 187 11.78 16.29 9.97
CA GLN A 187 11.59 15.79 8.60
C GLN A 187 11.09 14.34 8.58
N LEU A 188 11.59 13.48 9.46
CA LEU A 188 11.10 12.10 9.60
C LEU A 188 9.64 12.06 10.06
N GLN A 189 9.24 12.94 10.98
CA GLN A 189 7.83 13.03 11.41
C GLN A 189 6.92 13.49 10.26
N GLU A 190 7.35 14.47 9.46
CA GLU A 190 6.61 14.92 8.28
C GLU A 190 6.44 13.80 7.25
N ASN A 191 7.53 13.08 6.93
CA ASN A 191 7.49 11.94 6.03
C ASN A 191 6.54 10.85 6.54
N LYS A 192 6.60 10.53 7.84
CA LYS A 192 5.71 9.55 8.46
C LYS A 192 4.24 9.94 8.32
N ILE A 193 3.90 11.23 8.47
CA ILE A 193 2.54 11.74 8.27
C ILE A 193 2.12 11.55 6.81
N GLN A 194 2.97 11.90 5.85
CA GLN A 194 2.69 11.74 4.41
C GLN A 194 2.48 10.27 4.03
N GLU A 195 3.32 9.36 4.52
CA GLU A 195 3.18 7.92 4.31
C GLU A 195 1.88 7.38 4.89
N LYS A 196 1.50 7.83 6.10
CA LYS A 196 0.24 7.45 6.74
C LYS A 196 -0.96 7.89 5.89
N THR A 197 -0.99 9.14 5.44
CA THR A 197 -2.06 9.65 4.57
C THR A 197 -2.13 8.89 3.24
N THR A 198 -0.96 8.57 2.65
CA THR A 198 -0.91 7.76 1.42
C THR A 198 -1.47 6.37 1.64
N THR A 199 -1.13 5.74 2.77
CA THR A 199 -1.63 4.41 3.14
C THR A 199 -3.15 4.42 3.36
N GLU A 200 -3.68 5.45 4.03
CA GLU A 200 -5.12 5.62 4.23
C GLU A 200 -5.86 5.77 2.89
N ASN A 201 -5.32 6.57 1.97
CA ASN A 201 -5.89 6.73 0.63
C ASN A 201 -5.91 5.42 -0.17
N LEU A 202 -4.79 4.67 -0.16
CA LEU A 202 -4.71 3.37 -0.82
C LEU A 202 -5.69 2.36 -0.21
N THR A 203 -5.80 2.34 1.12
CA THR A 203 -6.76 1.49 1.84
C THR A 203 -8.19 1.79 1.42
N ASN A 204 -8.56 3.06 1.31
CA ASN A 204 -9.89 3.45 0.84
C ASN A 204 -10.12 3.04 -0.62
N LYS A 205 -9.10 3.16 -1.49
CA LYS A 205 -9.21 2.73 -2.87
C LYS A 205 -9.39 1.22 -3.00
N ILE A 206 -8.70 0.44 -2.18
CA ILE A 206 -8.86 -1.02 -2.11
C ILE A 206 -10.31 -1.36 -1.74
N LYS A 207 -10.87 -0.74 -0.68
CA LYS A 207 -12.28 -0.97 -0.28
C LYS A 207 -13.28 -0.65 -1.39
N GLU A 208 -13.05 0.43 -2.14
CA GLU A 208 -13.88 0.81 -3.28
C GLU A 208 -13.81 -0.27 -4.37
N LEU A 209 -12.60 -0.75 -4.70
CA LEU A 209 -12.40 -1.81 -5.69
C LEU A 209 -13.02 -3.14 -5.25
N GLU A 210 -12.90 -3.51 -3.97
CA GLU A 210 -13.55 -4.70 -3.40
C GLU A 210 -15.07 -4.63 -3.55
N THR A 211 -15.65 -3.46 -3.27
CA THR A 211 -17.10 -3.23 -3.45
C THR A 211 -17.50 -3.37 -4.91
N ASN A 212 -16.72 -2.81 -5.84
CA ASN A 212 -16.98 -2.94 -7.28
C ASN A 212 -16.88 -4.40 -7.75
N ILE A 213 -15.89 -5.15 -7.29
CA ILE A 213 -15.74 -6.58 -7.58
C ILE A 213 -16.98 -7.36 -7.11
N GLU A 214 -17.48 -7.07 -5.92
CA GLU A 214 -18.67 -7.74 -5.38
C GLU A 214 -19.93 -7.43 -6.21
N THR A 215 -20.09 -6.18 -6.66
CA THR A 215 -21.15 -5.81 -7.60
C THR A 215 -21.01 -6.58 -8.92
N TYR A 216 -19.81 -6.63 -9.50
CA TYR A 216 -19.59 -7.37 -10.76
C TYR A 216 -19.87 -8.87 -10.63
N LYS A 217 -19.49 -9.50 -9.51
CA LYS A 217 -19.84 -10.91 -9.24
C LYS A 217 -21.35 -11.14 -9.20
N LYS A 218 -22.10 -10.22 -8.60
CA LYS A 218 -23.57 -10.30 -8.58
C LYS A 218 -24.15 -10.17 -9.99
N THR A 219 -23.69 -9.19 -10.76
CA THR A 219 -24.12 -9.01 -12.15
C THR A 219 -23.79 -10.23 -13.00
N GLU A 220 -22.58 -10.78 -12.88
CA GLU A 220 -22.18 -12.00 -13.59
C GLU A 220 -23.11 -13.17 -13.25
N LYS A 221 -23.43 -13.38 -11.97
CA LYS A 221 -24.36 -14.43 -11.54
C LYS A 221 -25.75 -14.25 -12.17
N THR A 222 -26.29 -13.03 -12.19
CA THR A 222 -27.58 -12.73 -12.81
C THR A 222 -27.56 -13.03 -14.31
N LEU A 223 -26.51 -12.62 -15.03
CA LEU A 223 -26.36 -12.91 -16.46
C LEU A 223 -26.22 -14.41 -16.74
N GLN A 224 -25.55 -15.17 -15.87
CA GLN A 224 -25.48 -16.63 -15.98
C GLN A 224 -26.85 -17.29 -15.81
N GLU A 225 -27.66 -16.81 -14.86
CA GLU A 225 -29.04 -17.29 -14.66
C GLU A 225 -29.93 -16.97 -15.86
N GLU A 226 -29.84 -15.76 -16.41
CA GLU A 226 -30.57 -15.34 -17.61
C GLU A 226 -30.18 -16.17 -18.83
N ASN A 227 -28.89 -16.39 -19.06
CA ASN A 227 -28.41 -17.26 -20.15
C ASN A 227 -28.91 -18.70 -20.02
N LYS A 228 -28.99 -19.26 -18.80
CA LYS A 228 -29.58 -20.58 -18.57
C LYS A 228 -31.06 -20.61 -18.98
N LYS A 229 -31.82 -19.59 -18.60
CA LYS A 229 -33.24 -19.47 -18.94
C LYS A 229 -33.44 -19.36 -20.47
N LEU A 230 -32.69 -18.48 -21.13
CA LEU A 230 -32.72 -18.34 -22.59
C LEU A 230 -32.36 -19.64 -23.31
N ASN A 231 -31.35 -20.37 -22.81
CA ASN A 231 -30.99 -21.67 -23.38
C ASN A 231 -32.11 -22.70 -23.23
N GLN A 232 -32.80 -22.75 -22.08
CA GLN A 232 -33.95 -23.62 -21.88
C GLN A 232 -35.11 -23.25 -22.83
N GLU A 233 -35.40 -21.96 -22.97
CA GLU A 233 -36.41 -21.44 -23.91
C GLU A 233 -36.08 -21.81 -25.36
N ASN A 234 -34.81 -21.67 -25.76
CA ASN A 234 -34.36 -22.05 -27.10
C ASN A 234 -34.49 -23.57 -27.36
N ILE A 235 -34.20 -24.40 -26.36
CA ILE A 235 -34.44 -25.86 -26.45
C ILE A 235 -35.94 -26.16 -26.63
N GLN A 236 -36.80 -25.50 -25.85
CA GLN A 236 -38.25 -25.66 -25.93
C GLN A 236 -38.77 -25.26 -27.32
N LEU A 237 -38.38 -24.10 -27.83
CA LEU A 237 -38.75 -23.63 -29.16
C LEU A 237 -38.27 -24.57 -30.27
N LYS A 238 -37.07 -25.16 -30.14
CA LYS A 238 -36.60 -26.18 -31.09
C LYS A 238 -37.45 -27.44 -31.07
N MET A 239 -37.88 -27.91 -29.89
CA MET A 239 -38.79 -29.06 -29.78
C MET A 239 -40.14 -28.75 -30.42
N GLU A 240 -40.71 -27.57 -30.14
CA GLU A 240 -41.96 -27.12 -30.76
C GLU A 240 -41.84 -27.02 -32.28
N ASN A 241 -40.76 -26.44 -32.79
CA ASN A 241 -40.50 -26.34 -34.22
C ASN A 241 -40.38 -27.73 -34.88
N ASN A 242 -39.70 -28.68 -34.23
CA ASN A 242 -39.63 -30.07 -34.72
C ASN A 242 -41.02 -30.74 -34.77
N ASN A 243 -41.88 -30.48 -33.79
CA ASN A 243 -43.26 -30.97 -33.81
C ASN A 243 -44.04 -30.36 -34.99
N TYR A 244 -43.92 -29.05 -35.21
CA TYR A 244 -44.54 -28.39 -36.36
C TYR A 244 -44.04 -28.95 -37.70
N ILE A 245 -42.73 -29.23 -37.83
CA ILE A 245 -42.16 -29.87 -39.03
C ILE A 245 -42.83 -31.23 -39.25
N LYS A 246 -42.93 -32.07 -38.21
CA LYS A 246 -43.56 -33.38 -38.30
C LYS A 246 -45.05 -33.28 -38.67
N ASP A 247 -45.76 -32.30 -38.13
CA ASP A 247 -47.16 -32.05 -38.47
C ASP A 247 -47.33 -31.61 -39.93
N ILE A 248 -46.38 -30.83 -40.46
CA ILE A 248 -46.34 -30.47 -41.88
C ILE A 248 -46.06 -31.69 -42.74
N GLU A 249 -45.08 -32.53 -42.38
CA GLU A 249 -44.79 -33.80 -43.09
C GLU A 249 -46.03 -34.70 -43.15
N ASN A 250 -46.70 -34.92 -42.02
CA ASN A 250 -47.94 -35.71 -41.98
C ASN A 250 -49.05 -35.12 -42.87
N LYS A 251 -49.17 -33.78 -42.92
CA LYS A 251 -50.14 -33.11 -43.80
C LYS A 251 -49.76 -33.28 -45.27
N ASN A 252 -48.48 -33.17 -45.60
CA ASN A 252 -47.99 -33.38 -46.96
C ASN A 252 -48.19 -34.82 -47.42
N GLU A 253 -47.93 -35.82 -46.57
CA GLU A 253 -48.23 -37.23 -46.86
C GLU A 253 -49.73 -37.44 -47.12
N LYS A 254 -50.58 -36.79 -46.31
CA LYS A 254 -52.03 -36.84 -46.51
C LYS A 254 -52.47 -36.15 -47.80
N GLU A 255 -51.82 -35.04 -48.15
CA GLU A 255 -52.04 -34.32 -49.42
C GLU A 255 -51.61 -35.19 -50.62
N GLU A 256 -50.47 -35.88 -50.55
CA GLU A 256 -50.06 -36.85 -51.58
C GLU A 256 -51.08 -37.99 -51.73
N LEU A 257 -51.58 -38.56 -50.62
CA LEU A 257 -52.63 -39.58 -50.66
C LEU A 257 -53.92 -39.06 -51.29
N PHE A 258 -54.32 -37.82 -50.96
CA PHE A 258 -55.48 -37.20 -51.58
C PHE A 258 -55.26 -36.94 -53.07
N GLN A 259 -54.06 -36.50 -53.46
CA GLN A 259 -53.72 -36.29 -54.87
C GLN A 259 -53.76 -37.61 -55.66
N GLN A 260 -53.22 -38.69 -55.10
CA GLN A 260 -53.33 -40.03 -55.69
C GLN A 260 -54.78 -40.48 -55.86
N ALA A 261 -55.63 -40.28 -54.84
CA ALA A 261 -57.05 -40.62 -54.91
C ALA A 261 -57.80 -39.78 -55.98
N ILE A 262 -57.46 -38.50 -56.12
CA ILE A 262 -57.98 -37.63 -57.19
C ILE A 262 -57.54 -38.16 -58.55
N ASP A 263 -56.26 -38.52 -58.72
CA ASP A 263 -55.72 -39.02 -59.98
C ASP A 263 -56.37 -40.37 -60.38
N GLU A 264 -56.57 -41.28 -59.42
CA GLU A 264 -57.30 -42.54 -59.64
C GLU A 264 -58.76 -42.29 -60.04
N THR A 265 -59.42 -41.34 -59.38
CA THR A 265 -60.80 -40.95 -59.69
C THR A 265 -60.89 -40.34 -61.08
N ASN A 266 -59.95 -39.48 -61.46
CA ASN A 266 -59.86 -38.88 -62.79
C ASN A 266 -59.63 -39.94 -63.86
N LYS A 267 -58.76 -40.92 -63.60
CA LYS A 267 -58.52 -42.05 -64.50
C LYS A 267 -59.76 -42.92 -64.67
N ARG A 268 -60.51 -43.14 -63.58
CA ARG A 268 -61.80 -43.84 -63.61
C ARG A 268 -62.87 -43.06 -64.38
N ASN A 269 -62.91 -41.74 -64.22
CA ASN A 269 -63.83 -40.88 -64.97
C ASN A 269 -63.49 -40.87 -66.46
N GLN A 270 -62.21 -40.84 -66.85
CA GLN A 270 -61.79 -41.00 -68.24
C GLN A 270 -62.23 -42.35 -68.82
N LEU A 271 -62.02 -43.45 -68.10
CA LEU A 271 -62.51 -44.77 -68.53
C LEU A 271 -64.03 -44.82 -68.71
N LEU A 272 -64.78 -44.16 -67.81
CA LEU A 272 -66.24 -44.04 -67.92
C LEU A 272 -66.66 -43.15 -69.09
N GLU A 273 -65.92 -42.08 -69.39
CA GLU A 273 -66.15 -41.24 -70.57
C GLU A 273 -65.90 -42.03 -71.86
N ASP A 274 -64.83 -42.83 -71.92
CA ASP A 274 -64.53 -43.72 -73.05
C ASP A 274 -65.62 -44.79 -73.22
N GLU A 275 -66.10 -45.40 -72.14
CA GLU A 275 -67.25 -46.32 -72.17
C GLU A 275 -68.54 -45.62 -72.66
N LEU A 276 -68.77 -44.36 -72.26
CA LEU A 276 -69.91 -43.58 -72.73
C LEU A 276 -69.82 -43.24 -74.22
N VAL A 277 -68.62 -43.02 -74.74
CA VAL A 277 -68.37 -42.82 -76.18
C VAL A 277 -68.68 -44.11 -76.94
N ASN A 278 -68.15 -45.25 -76.48
CA ASN A 278 -68.42 -46.56 -77.09
C ASN A 278 -69.92 -46.91 -77.07
N LEU A 279 -70.62 -46.69 -75.94
CA LEU A 279 -72.06 -46.93 -75.83
C LEU A 279 -72.90 -45.99 -76.72
N LYS A 280 -72.44 -44.75 -76.94
CA LYS A 280 -73.08 -43.84 -77.90
C LYS A 280 -72.88 -44.32 -79.34
N GLU A 281 -71.73 -44.90 -79.64
CA GLU A 281 -71.42 -45.49 -80.94
C GLU A 281 -72.28 -46.74 -81.16
N ASP A 282 -72.35 -47.66 -80.21
CA ASP A 282 -73.25 -48.84 -80.24
C ASP A 282 -74.73 -48.46 -80.39
N LYS A 283 -75.16 -47.37 -79.74
CA LYS A 283 -76.53 -46.84 -79.90
C LYS A 283 -76.78 -46.32 -81.32
N LYS A 284 -75.77 -45.77 -81.98
CA LYS A 284 -75.84 -45.30 -83.37
C LYS A 284 -75.91 -46.49 -84.33
N THR A 285 -75.04 -47.50 -84.17
CA THR A 285 -75.06 -48.74 -84.96
C THR A 285 -76.39 -49.48 -84.79
N ASN A 286 -76.91 -49.61 -83.57
CA ASN A 286 -78.22 -50.23 -83.34
C ASN A 286 -79.37 -49.44 -83.98
N LYS A 287 -79.28 -48.10 -84.06
CA LYS A 287 -80.26 -47.30 -84.80
C LYS A 287 -80.22 -47.56 -86.30
N GLU A 288 -79.02 -47.71 -86.87
CA GLU A 288 -78.83 -48.03 -88.29
C GLU A 288 -79.37 -49.44 -88.60
N VAL A 289 -79.08 -50.44 -87.75
CA VAL A 289 -79.62 -51.80 -87.87
C VAL A 289 -81.15 -51.85 -87.75
N ILE A 290 -81.75 -51.09 -86.83
CA ILE A 290 -83.22 -51.02 -86.72
C ILE A 290 -83.86 -50.46 -87.99
N GLU A 291 -83.22 -49.48 -88.64
CA GLU A 291 -83.78 -48.86 -89.84
C GLU A 291 -83.55 -49.73 -91.08
N GLU A 292 -82.46 -50.50 -91.15
CA GLU A 292 -82.29 -51.58 -92.13
C GLU A 292 -83.35 -52.68 -91.98
N LEU A 293 -83.56 -53.19 -90.76
CA LEU A 293 -84.58 -54.22 -90.49
C LEU A 293 -86.00 -53.73 -90.82
N LYS A 294 -86.29 -52.44 -90.61
CA LYS A 294 -87.56 -51.82 -91.03
C LYS A 294 -87.73 -51.83 -92.55
N ASN A 295 -86.67 -51.49 -93.29
CA ASN A 295 -86.68 -51.47 -94.74
C ASN A 295 -86.81 -52.89 -95.31
N GLU A 296 -86.13 -53.86 -94.71
CA GLU A 296 -86.24 -55.28 -95.06
C GLU A 296 -87.64 -55.83 -94.78
N ARG A 297 -88.25 -55.47 -93.64
CA ARG A 297 -89.64 -55.85 -93.32
C ARG A 297 -90.65 -55.22 -94.27
N LYS A 298 -90.38 -54.02 -94.79
CA LYS A 298 -91.19 -53.35 -95.81
C LYS A 298 -91.10 -54.06 -97.16
N LYS A 299 -89.90 -54.51 -97.53
CA LYS A 299 -89.64 -55.31 -98.74
C LYS A 299 -90.35 -56.67 -98.67
N LEU A 300 -90.16 -57.42 -97.58
CA LEU A 300 -90.83 -58.71 -97.35
C LEU A 300 -92.35 -58.61 -97.34
N ARG A 301 -92.93 -57.49 -96.85
CA ARG A 301 -94.38 -57.26 -96.91
C ARG A 301 -94.88 -57.02 -98.33
N THR A 302 -94.05 -56.42 -99.18
CA THR A 302 -94.37 -56.19 -100.59
C THR A 302 -94.29 -57.50 -101.38
N ASP A 303 -93.25 -58.29 -101.13
CA ASP A 303 -93.06 -59.61 -101.73
C ASP A 303 -94.17 -60.58 -101.30
N ASN A 304 -94.61 -60.56 -100.04
CA ASN A 304 -95.67 -61.44 -99.55
C ASN A 304 -97.07 -61.07 -100.10
N ASN A 305 -97.31 -59.78 -100.35
CA ASN A 305 -98.51 -59.32 -101.05
C ASN A 305 -98.51 -59.74 -102.53
N GLN A 306 -97.35 -59.68 -103.20
CA GLN A 306 -97.20 -60.18 -104.57
C GLN A 306 -97.37 -61.70 -104.65
N ILE A 307 -96.83 -62.45 -103.69
CA ILE A 307 -97.02 -63.91 -103.62
C ILE A 307 -98.50 -64.25 -103.39
N SER A 308 -99.21 -63.53 -102.51
CA SER A 308 -100.65 -63.75 -102.30
C SER A 308 -101.47 -63.50 -103.56
N GLN A 309 -101.19 -62.41 -104.30
CA GLN A 309 -101.86 -62.14 -105.58
C GLN A 309 -101.53 -63.19 -106.64
N THR A 310 -100.31 -63.73 -106.65
CA THR A 310 -99.91 -64.77 -107.61
C THR A 310 -100.55 -66.12 -107.26
N LEU A 311 -100.74 -66.41 -105.97
CA LEU A 311 -101.43 -67.61 -105.48
C LEU A 311 -102.92 -67.58 -105.84
N GLU A 312 -103.58 -66.44 -105.67
CA GLU A 312 -105.00 -66.25 -105.99
C GLU A 312 -105.28 -66.47 -107.50
N VAL A 313 -104.39 -65.96 -108.37
CA VAL A 313 -104.47 -66.18 -109.83
C VAL A 313 -104.20 -67.65 -110.20
N THR A 314 -103.34 -68.37 -109.47
CA THR A 314 -103.06 -69.78 -109.75
C THR A 314 -104.15 -70.72 -109.23
N GLU A 315 -104.78 -70.41 -108.09
CA GLU A 315 -105.95 -71.14 -107.59
C GLU A 315 -107.15 -70.99 -108.53
N GLU A 316 -107.40 -69.79 -109.06
CA GLU A 316 -108.47 -69.53 -110.05
C GLU A 316 -108.20 -70.25 -111.39
N GLN A 317 -106.94 -70.38 -111.81
CA GLN A 317 -106.56 -71.20 -112.97
C GLN A 317 -106.75 -72.70 -112.72
N TYR A 318 -106.47 -73.18 -111.51
CA TYR A 318 -106.64 -74.58 -111.14
C TYR A 318 -108.11 -74.98 -111.03
N GLU A 319 -108.97 -74.12 -110.48
CA GLU A 319 -110.43 -74.35 -110.46
C GLU A 319 -111.04 -74.37 -111.87
N ASN A 320 -110.61 -73.46 -112.75
CA ASN A 320 -111.06 -73.45 -114.14
C ASN A 320 -110.64 -74.72 -114.91
N GLN A 321 -109.43 -75.23 -114.67
CA GLN A 321 -108.99 -76.51 -115.23
C GLN A 321 -109.78 -77.70 -114.66
N LEU A 322 -110.15 -77.66 -113.38
CA LEU A 322 -110.98 -78.70 -112.76
C LEU A 322 -112.40 -78.75 -113.36
N ILE A 323 -112.97 -77.59 -113.68
CA ILE A 323 -114.29 -77.46 -114.33
C ILE A 323 -114.23 -77.98 -115.77
N GLU A 324 -113.17 -77.66 -116.52
CA GLU A 324 -112.93 -78.22 -117.86
C GLU A 324 -112.75 -79.74 -117.82
N TYR A 325 -112.01 -80.27 -116.85
CA TYR A 325 -111.80 -81.69 -116.69
C TYR A 325 -113.13 -82.43 -116.37
N LYS A 326 -113.99 -81.86 -115.51
CA LYS A 326 -115.34 -82.40 -115.25
C LYS A 326 -116.23 -82.38 -116.50
N LYS A 327 -116.16 -81.32 -117.31
CA LYS A 327 -116.87 -81.29 -118.60
C LYS A 327 -116.36 -82.37 -119.56
N LEU A 328 -115.05 -82.63 -119.57
CA LEU A 328 -114.45 -83.67 -120.42
C LEU A 328 -114.83 -85.09 -119.97
N VAL A 329 -114.87 -85.33 -118.67
CA VAL A 329 -115.30 -86.63 -118.08
C VAL A 329 -116.76 -86.91 -118.40
N ASN A 330 -117.66 -85.95 -118.21
CA ASN A 330 -119.08 -86.11 -118.56
C ASN A 330 -119.27 -86.32 -120.08
N LYS A 331 -118.46 -85.66 -120.91
CA LYS A 331 -118.49 -85.85 -122.37
C LYS A 331 -118.01 -87.25 -122.74
N ARG A 332 -116.99 -87.78 -122.06
CA ARG A 332 -116.48 -89.15 -122.27
C ARG A 332 -117.51 -90.20 -121.84
N GLU A 333 -118.18 -90.03 -120.70
CA GLU A 333 -119.27 -90.93 -120.26
C GLU A 333 -120.44 -90.92 -121.24
N HIS A 334 -120.89 -89.75 -121.70
CA HIS A 334 -121.94 -89.65 -122.72
C HIS A 334 -121.51 -90.30 -124.05
N THR A 335 -120.24 -90.18 -124.43
CA THR A 335 -119.75 -90.80 -125.68
C THR A 335 -119.66 -92.32 -125.52
N GLN A 336 -119.30 -92.81 -124.33
CA GLN A 336 -119.26 -94.24 -124.01
C GLN A 336 -120.66 -94.86 -123.93
N GLU A 337 -121.66 -94.14 -123.41
CA GLU A 337 -123.07 -94.56 -123.44
C GLU A 337 -123.63 -94.62 -124.86
N VAL A 338 -123.34 -93.62 -125.70
CA VAL A 338 -123.75 -93.62 -127.12
C VAL A 338 -123.09 -94.78 -127.86
N LEU A 339 -121.81 -95.05 -127.60
CA LEU A 339 -121.08 -96.17 -128.19
C LEU A 339 -121.71 -97.52 -127.79
N ASN A 340 -122.02 -97.70 -126.50
CA ASN A 340 -122.65 -98.91 -126.00
C ASN A 340 -124.06 -99.10 -126.59
N LYS A 341 -124.82 -98.02 -126.78
CA LYS A 341 -126.15 -98.04 -127.40
C LYS A 341 -126.09 -98.42 -128.89
N GLN A 342 -125.14 -97.86 -129.63
CA GLN A 342 -124.88 -98.25 -131.03
C GLN A 342 -124.41 -99.70 -131.14
N GLN A 343 -123.62 -100.18 -130.18
CA GLN A 343 -123.15 -101.57 -130.13
C GLN A 343 -124.30 -102.55 -129.80
N PHE A 344 -125.28 -102.12 -129.01
CA PHE A 344 -126.51 -102.87 -128.77
C PHE A 344 -127.40 -102.91 -130.02
N GLU A 345 -127.62 -101.77 -130.68
CA GLU A 345 -128.40 -101.67 -131.94
C GLU A 345 -127.75 -102.46 -133.09
N LEU A 346 -126.41 -102.47 -133.18
CA LEU A 346 -125.66 -103.28 -134.14
C LEU A 346 -125.88 -104.78 -133.92
N ASN A 347 -125.87 -105.23 -132.67
CA ASN A 347 -126.14 -106.62 -132.32
C ASN A 347 -127.60 -107.03 -132.57
N GLU A 348 -128.55 -106.11 -132.40
CA GLU A 348 -129.97 -106.32 -132.67
C GLU A 348 -130.26 -106.36 -134.18
N ALA A 349 -129.60 -105.51 -134.96
CA ALA A 349 -129.63 -105.51 -136.42
C ALA A 349 -128.98 -106.77 -137.00
N LEU A 350 -127.88 -107.25 -136.42
CA LEU A 350 -127.25 -108.53 -136.81
C LEU A 350 -128.19 -109.72 -136.59
N LYS A 351 -128.92 -109.76 -135.46
CA LYS A 351 -129.96 -110.77 -135.21
C LYS A 351 -131.14 -110.68 -136.16
N LYS A 352 -131.56 -109.47 -136.56
CA LYS A 352 -132.60 -109.27 -137.58
C LYS A 352 -132.12 -109.69 -138.97
N LEU A 353 -130.87 -109.42 -139.31
CA LEU A 353 -130.26 -109.84 -140.57
C LEU A 353 -130.18 -111.36 -140.69
N GLU A 354 -129.81 -112.06 -139.61
CA GLU A 354 -129.85 -113.53 -139.54
C GLU A 354 -131.26 -114.08 -139.80
N ARG A 355 -132.30 -113.43 -139.25
CA ARG A 355 -133.70 -113.83 -139.47
C ARG A 355 -134.19 -113.56 -140.89
N TYR A 356 -133.79 -112.45 -141.51
CA TYR A 356 -134.13 -112.14 -142.90
C TYR A 356 -133.39 -113.02 -143.90
N SER A 357 -132.12 -113.34 -143.65
CA SER A 357 -131.34 -114.31 -144.43
C SER A 357 -132.03 -115.67 -144.49
N TYR A 358 -132.55 -116.13 -143.35
CA TYR A 358 -133.30 -117.39 -143.26
C TYR A 358 -134.64 -117.34 -144.00
N ALA A 359 -135.35 -116.19 -143.96
CA ALA A 359 -136.62 -116.00 -144.66
C ALA A 359 -136.46 -115.87 -146.18
N MET A 360 -135.40 -115.20 -146.65
CA MET A 360 -135.14 -114.99 -148.08
C MET A 360 -134.71 -116.30 -148.76
N GLY A 361 -133.91 -117.13 -148.10
CA GLY A 361 -133.51 -118.44 -148.62
C GLY A 361 -134.68 -119.42 -148.85
N LYS A 362 -135.79 -119.26 -148.10
CA LYS A 362 -137.02 -120.05 -148.33
C LYS A 362 -137.87 -119.51 -149.49
N LEU A 363 -137.82 -118.21 -149.79
CA LEU A 363 -138.59 -117.59 -150.88
C LEU A 363 -138.01 -117.89 -152.28
N GLU A 364 -136.71 -118.16 -152.36
CA GLU A 364 -136.04 -118.51 -153.62
C GLU A 364 -136.39 -119.91 -154.14
N ASN A 365 -136.76 -120.84 -153.26
CA ASN A 365 -136.96 -122.25 -153.62
C ASN A 365 -138.44 -122.68 -153.74
N MET A 366 -139.40 -121.75 -153.72
CA MET A 366 -140.81 -122.07 -153.96
C MET A 366 -141.17 -121.98 -155.44
N SER A 367 -141.62 -123.10 -155.99
CA SER A 367 -142.06 -123.29 -157.37
C SER A 367 -143.26 -122.43 -157.71
N LEU A 368 -143.33 -121.98 -158.96
CA LEU A 368 -144.40 -121.16 -159.54
C LEU A 368 -145.81 -121.73 -159.27
N ILE A 369 -145.94 -123.05 -159.04
CA ILE A 369 -147.21 -123.70 -158.70
C ILE A 369 -147.68 -123.36 -157.26
N ASP A 370 -146.76 -123.19 -156.30
CA ASP A 370 -147.12 -122.83 -154.93
C ASP A 370 -147.44 -121.32 -154.78
N ARG A 371 -146.85 -120.45 -155.63
CA ARG A 371 -147.20 -119.01 -155.69
C ARG A 371 -148.61 -118.75 -156.27
N ILE A 372 -149.17 -119.64 -157.10
CA ILE A 372 -150.46 -119.42 -157.79
C ILE A 372 -151.68 -119.92 -156.98
N LEU A 373 -151.53 -120.89 -156.07
CA LEU A 373 -152.65 -121.43 -155.28
C LEU A 373 -152.87 -120.75 -153.93
N ASN A 374 -152.26 -119.59 -153.69
CA ASN A 374 -152.37 -118.84 -152.44
C ASN A 374 -152.06 -119.70 -151.19
N ARG A 375 -151.26 -120.75 -151.39
CA ARG A 375 -150.76 -121.64 -150.36
C ARG A 375 -149.36 -121.18 -149.97
N ILE A 376 -149.29 -119.97 -149.42
CA ILE A 376 -148.09 -119.57 -148.71
C ILE A 376 -148.15 -120.23 -147.32
N PRO A 377 -147.08 -120.91 -146.87
CA PRO A 377 -147.05 -121.67 -145.61
C PRO A 377 -147.35 -120.79 -144.40
N SER A 378 -147.94 -121.39 -143.37
CA SER A 378 -148.32 -120.74 -142.11
C SER A 378 -147.17 -120.01 -141.40
N GLU A 379 -145.92 -120.32 -141.73
CA GLU A 379 -144.73 -119.66 -141.20
C GLU A 379 -144.60 -118.17 -141.65
N VAL A 380 -145.35 -117.76 -142.69
CA VAL A 380 -145.43 -116.36 -143.13
C VAL A 380 -146.50 -115.56 -142.36
N LYS A 381 -147.29 -116.19 -141.49
CA LYS A 381 -148.37 -115.52 -140.73
C LYS A 381 -148.00 -115.06 -139.31
N GLU A 382 -146.83 -115.41 -138.80
CA GLU A 382 -146.44 -115.09 -137.41
C GLU A 382 -145.35 -114.02 -137.29
N LEU A 383 -145.33 -113.05 -138.22
CA LEU A 383 -144.65 -111.78 -137.98
C LEU A 383 -145.49 -110.96 -136.99
N SER A 384 -145.43 -111.32 -135.71
CA SER A 384 -145.99 -110.53 -134.63
C SER A 384 -145.00 -109.44 -134.19
N ALA A 385 -145.57 -108.26 -133.95
CA ALA A 385 -144.89 -107.05 -133.51
C ALA A 385 -144.16 -107.24 -132.17
N PRO A 386 -143.00 -106.59 -131.95
CA PRO A 386 -142.53 -106.34 -130.60
C PRO A 386 -143.17 -105.05 -130.07
N LYS A 387 -143.77 -105.19 -128.88
CA LYS A 387 -144.25 -104.11 -128.02
C LYS A 387 -143.09 -103.29 -127.47
N ASP A 388 -143.39 -102.03 -127.23
CA ASP A 388 -142.73 -101.13 -126.29
C ASP A 388 -142.44 -101.80 -124.94
N ASP A 389 -141.34 -101.39 -124.32
CA ASP A 389 -141.26 -101.07 -122.90
C ASP A 389 -140.05 -100.15 -122.64
N ASN A 390 -140.31 -98.97 -122.05
CA ASN A 390 -139.57 -98.22 -121.01
C ASN A 390 -138.02 -98.22 -121.02
N GLN A 391 -137.29 -97.12 -120.75
CA GLN A 391 -137.55 -95.94 -119.93
C GLN A 391 -136.43 -94.92 -120.16
#